data_AF-A0A444ZH54-F1
#
_entry.id   AF-A0A444ZH54-F1
#
_cell.length_a   1.000
_cell.length_b   1.000
_cell.length_c   1.000
_cell.angle_alpha   90.00
_cell.angle_beta   90.00
_cell.angle_gamma   90.00
#
_symmetry.space_group_name_H-M   'P 1'
#
loop_
_entity.id
_entity.type
_entity.pdbx_description
1 polymer ?
#
loop_
_entity_poly.entity_id
_entity_poly.type
_entity_poly.pdbx_seq_one_letter_code
_entity_poly.pdbx_strand_id
1 'polypeptide(L)'
;MTFNGASSWEQVPYQLENLWRILWIDLSRSCPVAKIPGTFSLQIALCKEMVQWTRAEKRTFLRQRVEARFAALLMENKEFSEALTLLSSLVKDVRRLDDKLLLGDINLLESKLHFSLRNLPKAKAALTAARTAANAIHVPPAQQGAIDLQSGLLHAEEKDYKIAYSYFFEAFESFNKMNKI
;
A
#
# COMPACT_ATOMS: atom_id res chain seq x y z
N MET A 1 40.16 -25.46 -23.49
CA MET A 1 38.70 -25.46 -23.22
C MET A 1 38.27 -24.01 -23.04
N THR A 2 37.52 -23.48 -23.99
CA THR A 2 36.77 -22.23 -23.89
C THR A 2 35.59 -22.41 -22.95
N PHE A 3 35.25 -21.40 -22.14
CA PHE A 3 33.94 -20.76 -22.20
C PHE A 3 33.96 -19.41 -21.46
N ASN A 4 33.55 -18.37 -22.20
CA ASN A 4 33.34 -16.99 -21.79
C ASN A 4 32.20 -16.86 -20.77
N GLY A 5 32.23 -15.81 -19.93
CA GLY A 5 31.08 -15.47 -19.10
C GLY A 5 31.22 -14.29 -18.13
N ALA A 6 31.98 -13.24 -18.46
CA ALA A 6 31.88 -11.97 -17.74
C ALA A 6 30.86 -11.07 -18.45
N SER A 7 29.61 -11.13 -18.01
CA SER A 7 28.54 -10.27 -18.51
C SER A 7 28.68 -8.86 -17.90
N SER A 8 29.14 -7.90 -18.69
CA SER A 8 28.57 -6.57 -18.96
C SER A 8 27.76 -5.77 -17.88
N TRP A 9 27.97 -5.91 -16.56
CA TRP A 9 27.32 -5.03 -15.56
C TRP A 9 28.27 -4.26 -14.63
N GLU A 10 29.58 -4.38 -14.79
CA GLU A 10 30.57 -3.72 -13.91
C GLU A 10 31.15 -2.40 -14.47
N GLN A 11 30.65 -1.87 -15.59
CA GLN A 11 31.21 -0.65 -16.20
C GLN A 11 30.15 0.31 -16.73
N VAL A 12 29.38 0.94 -15.84
CA VAL A 12 28.58 2.11 -16.21
C VAL A 12 28.80 3.26 -15.22
N PRO A 13 29.36 4.41 -15.65
CA PRO A 13 29.65 5.53 -14.77
C PRO A 13 28.36 6.31 -14.48
N TYR A 14 27.68 6.00 -13.38
CA TYR A 14 26.48 6.70 -12.89
C TYR A 14 26.74 7.36 -11.54
N GLN A 15 27.63 8.34 -11.51
CA GLN A 15 27.75 9.26 -10.38
C GLN A 15 26.77 10.43 -10.60
N LEU A 16 25.51 10.24 -10.18
CA LEU A 16 24.53 11.25 -9.67
C LEU A 16 23.07 10.82 -9.85
N GLU A 17 22.73 9.92 -10.78
CA GLU A 17 21.32 9.47 -10.95
C GLU A 17 20.87 8.36 -9.98
N ASN A 18 21.81 7.66 -9.34
CA ASN A 18 21.49 6.55 -8.45
C ASN A 18 21.12 6.98 -7.02
N LEU A 19 21.44 8.22 -6.64
CA LEU A 19 21.04 8.75 -5.33
C LEU A 19 19.52 8.91 -5.24
N TRP A 20 18.87 9.39 -6.31
CA TRP A 20 17.40 9.46 -6.38
C TRP A 20 16.73 8.09 -6.27
N ARG A 21 17.36 7.01 -6.75
CA ARG A 21 16.79 5.65 -6.72
C ARG A 21 16.84 5.01 -5.32
N ILE A 22 17.91 5.25 -4.56
CA ILE A 22 18.06 4.80 -3.17
C ILE A 22 17.22 5.68 -2.23
N LEU A 23 17.26 7.02 -2.41
CA LEU A 23 16.41 7.94 -1.66
C LEU A 23 14.92 7.65 -1.88
N TRP A 24 14.53 7.11 -3.05
CA TRP A 24 13.14 6.84 -3.41
C TRP A 24 12.58 5.50 -2.90
N ILE A 25 13.44 4.50 -2.63
CA ILE A 25 13.03 3.33 -1.84
C ILE A 25 12.64 3.76 -0.41
N ASP A 26 13.37 4.72 0.19
CA ASP A 26 13.00 5.34 1.47
C ASP A 26 11.80 6.31 1.34
N LEU A 27 11.72 7.10 0.26
CA LEU A 27 10.60 8.02 -0.01
C LEU A 27 9.27 7.31 -0.30
N SER A 28 9.31 6.05 -0.72
CA SER A 28 8.11 5.24 -0.98
C SER A 28 7.29 4.94 0.28
N ARG A 29 7.88 5.11 1.48
CA ARG A 29 7.18 5.01 2.76
C ARG A 29 6.69 6.34 3.30
N SER A 30 7.35 7.46 2.98
CA SER A 30 6.83 8.81 3.25
C SER A 30 7.27 9.79 2.15
N CYS A 31 6.32 10.26 1.34
CA CYS A 31 6.59 11.34 0.40
C CYS A 31 6.80 12.65 1.21
N PRO A 32 7.95 13.34 1.13
CA PRO A 32 8.17 14.59 1.87
C PRO A 32 7.22 15.70 1.41
N VAL A 33 6.74 15.65 0.15
CA VAL A 33 5.69 16.53 -0.36
C VAL A 33 4.37 16.31 0.41
N ALA A 34 4.11 15.11 0.93
CA ALA A 34 2.94 14.82 1.75
C ALA A 34 2.96 15.49 3.13
N LYS A 35 4.12 15.98 3.59
CA LYS A 35 4.23 16.76 4.83
C LYS A 35 3.82 18.22 4.65
N ILE A 36 3.64 18.69 3.41
CA ILE A 36 3.28 20.07 3.10
C ILE A 36 1.75 20.14 2.86
N PRO A 37 0.99 20.91 3.67
CA PRO A 37 -0.45 21.02 3.52
C PRO A 37 -0.83 21.67 2.18
N GLY A 38 -1.89 21.17 1.53
CA GLY A 38 -2.43 21.73 0.28
C GLY A 38 -1.79 21.24 -1.02
N THR A 39 -0.90 20.25 -0.97
CA THR A 39 -0.17 19.73 -2.16
C THR A 39 -0.86 18.54 -2.85
N PHE A 40 -2.11 18.22 -2.50
CA PHE A 40 -2.81 17.03 -3.01
C PHE A 40 -2.85 16.93 -4.53
N SER A 41 -3.13 18.06 -5.21
CA SER A 41 -3.14 18.13 -6.68
C SER A 41 -1.77 17.79 -7.29
N LEU A 42 -0.69 18.30 -6.70
CA LEU A 42 0.68 18.02 -7.13
C LEU A 42 1.06 16.56 -6.86
N GLN A 43 0.66 16.00 -5.73
CA GLN A 43 0.91 14.58 -5.40
C GLN A 43 0.21 13.63 -6.39
N ILE A 44 -1.02 13.96 -6.79
CA ILE A 44 -1.77 13.23 -7.81
C ILE A 44 -1.09 13.33 -9.17
N ALA A 45 -0.69 14.54 -9.58
CA ALA A 45 0.03 14.76 -10.84
C ALA A 45 1.34 13.96 -10.89
N LEU A 46 2.14 14.03 -9.81
CA LEU A 46 3.39 13.29 -9.67
C LEU A 46 3.17 11.77 -9.74
N CYS A 47 2.14 11.25 -9.06
CA CYS A 47 1.84 9.82 -9.13
C CYS A 47 1.48 9.38 -10.55
N LYS A 48 0.73 10.19 -11.31
CA LYS A 48 0.39 9.89 -12.71
C LYS A 48 1.63 9.84 -13.60
N GLU A 49 2.52 10.83 -13.48
CA GLU A 49 3.81 10.85 -14.20
C GLU A 49 4.68 9.64 -13.83
N MET A 50 4.75 9.30 -12.55
CA MET A 50 5.50 8.14 -12.07
C MET A 50 4.94 6.82 -12.59
N VAL A 51 3.61 6.66 -12.66
CA VAL A 51 2.99 5.47 -13.27
C VAL A 51 3.34 5.37 -14.76
N GLN A 52 3.34 6.49 -15.49
CA GLN A 52 3.74 6.49 -16.91
C GLN A 52 5.22 6.13 -17.08
N TRP A 53 6.10 6.73 -16.28
CA TRP A 53 7.54 6.45 -16.32
C TRP A 53 7.86 5.00 -15.96
N THR A 54 7.24 4.45 -14.90
CA THR A 54 7.45 3.05 -14.50
C THR A 54 6.96 2.05 -15.56
N ARG A 55 5.95 2.41 -16.37
CA ARG A 55 5.51 1.63 -17.53
C ARG A 55 6.52 1.67 -18.68
N ALA A 56 7.06 2.84 -19.01
CA ALA A 56 8.08 3.00 -20.04
C ALA A 56 9.35 2.19 -19.72
N GLU A 57 9.78 2.25 -18.46
CA GLU A 57 10.97 1.59 -17.94
C GLU A 57 10.74 0.12 -17.55
N LYS A 58 9.52 -0.41 -17.74
CA LYS A 58 9.12 -1.80 -17.45
C LYS A 58 9.38 -2.24 -16.00
N ARG A 59 9.26 -1.34 -15.02
CA ARG A 59 9.48 -1.62 -13.59
C ARG A 59 8.20 -2.04 -12.89
N THR A 60 7.81 -3.31 -13.01
CA THR A 60 6.52 -3.83 -12.52
C THR A 60 6.31 -3.67 -11.01
N PHE A 61 7.28 -4.08 -10.18
CA PHE A 61 7.15 -3.98 -8.72
C PHE A 61 6.98 -2.55 -8.24
N LEU A 62 7.77 -1.65 -8.81
CA LEU A 62 7.73 -0.24 -8.47
C LEU A 62 6.42 0.41 -8.92
N ARG A 63 5.96 0.10 -10.14
CA ARG A 63 4.65 0.53 -10.64
C ARG A 63 3.54 0.17 -9.65
N GLN A 64 3.53 -1.06 -9.14
CA GLN A 64 2.49 -1.53 -8.22
C GLN A 64 2.47 -0.73 -6.91
N ARG A 65 3.64 -0.43 -6.35
CA ARG A 65 3.73 0.38 -5.12
C ARG A 65 3.29 1.83 -5.35
N VAL A 66 3.64 2.41 -6.51
CA VAL A 66 3.18 3.74 -6.90
C VAL A 66 1.66 3.74 -7.15
N GLU A 67 1.11 2.72 -7.82
CA GLU A 67 -0.33 2.57 -8.06
C GLU A 67 -1.10 2.39 -6.74
N ALA A 68 -0.58 1.62 -5.77
CA ALA A 68 -1.18 1.51 -4.43
C ALA A 68 -1.19 2.86 -3.70
N ARG A 69 -0.10 3.62 -3.78
CA ARG A 69 -0.04 4.97 -3.18
C ARG A 69 -0.98 5.94 -3.87
N PHE A 70 -1.05 5.87 -5.20
CA PHE A 70 -1.97 6.68 -6.00
C PHE A 70 -3.43 6.40 -5.63
N ALA A 71 -3.81 5.12 -5.44
CA ALA A 71 -5.13 4.75 -4.97
C ALA A 71 -5.46 5.36 -3.60
N ALA A 72 -4.52 5.36 -2.65
CA ALA A 72 -4.71 5.99 -1.35
C ALA A 72 -4.98 7.51 -1.46
N LEU A 73 -4.26 8.20 -2.34
CA LEU A 73 -4.47 9.64 -2.60
C LEU A 73 -5.82 9.92 -3.27
N LEU A 74 -6.24 9.06 -4.22
CA LEU A 74 -7.57 9.18 -4.84
C LEU A 74 -8.69 9.02 -3.80
N MET A 75 -8.52 8.11 -2.83
CA MET A 75 -9.47 7.95 -1.72
C MET A 75 -9.55 9.20 -0.84
N GLU A 76 -8.42 9.83 -0.53
CA GLU A 76 -8.38 11.10 0.21
C GLU A 76 -9.07 12.24 -0.56
N ASN A 77 -8.93 12.24 -1.90
CA ASN A 77 -9.63 13.17 -2.79
C ASN A 77 -11.10 12.80 -3.07
N LYS A 78 -11.64 11.74 -2.44
CA LYS A 78 -13.00 11.21 -2.63
C LYS A 78 -13.30 10.68 -4.04
N GLU A 79 -12.29 10.40 -4.84
CA GLU A 79 -12.41 9.79 -6.17
C GLU A 79 -12.50 8.27 -6.07
N PHE A 80 -13.56 7.77 -5.42
CA PHE A 80 -13.71 6.35 -5.09
C PHE A 80 -13.86 5.44 -6.32
N SER A 81 -14.42 5.94 -7.43
CA SER A 81 -14.61 5.14 -8.65
C SER A 81 -13.28 4.79 -9.31
N GLU A 82 -12.41 5.78 -9.52
CA GLU A 82 -11.09 5.57 -10.11
C GLU A 82 -10.21 4.70 -9.19
N ALA A 83 -10.24 4.97 -7.89
CA ALA A 83 -9.52 4.18 -6.89
C ALA A 83 -9.97 2.71 -6.88
N LEU A 84 -11.27 2.43 -6.99
CA LEU A 84 -11.79 1.06 -7.03
C LEU A 84 -11.29 0.30 -8.26
N THR A 85 -11.38 0.90 -9.45
CA THR A 85 -10.89 0.27 -10.69
C THR A 85 -9.40 -0.03 -10.60
N LEU A 86 -8.62 0.92 -10.07
CA LEU A 86 -7.18 0.77 -9.88
C LEU A 86 -6.86 -0.37 -8.90
N LEU A 87 -7.45 -0.37 -7.70
CA LEU A 87 -7.21 -1.40 -6.68
C LEU A 87 -7.63 -2.80 -7.16
N SER A 88 -8.81 -2.95 -7.76
CA SER A 88 -9.27 -4.25 -8.26
C SER A 88 -8.37 -4.82 -9.37
N SER A 89 -7.74 -3.97 -10.18
CA SER A 89 -6.73 -4.40 -11.15
C SER A 89 -5.42 -4.82 -10.46
N LEU A 90 -5.00 -4.03 -9.46
CA LEU A 90 -3.75 -4.22 -8.74
C LEU A 90 -3.74 -5.50 -7.89
N VAL A 91 -4.87 -5.84 -7.25
CA VAL A 91 -5.03 -7.10 -6.50
C VAL A 91 -4.77 -8.31 -7.41
N LYS A 92 -5.28 -8.31 -8.64
CA LYS A 92 -5.08 -9.41 -9.60
C LYS A 92 -3.63 -9.53 -10.03
N ASP A 93 -2.98 -8.41 -10.27
CA ASP A 93 -1.57 -8.36 -10.68
C ASP A 93 -0.64 -8.80 -9.55
N VAL A 94 -0.81 -8.26 -8.34
CA VAL A 94 0.05 -8.55 -7.18
C VAL A 94 -0.15 -9.99 -6.68
N ARG A 95 -1.38 -10.52 -6.74
CA ARG A 95 -1.65 -11.92 -6.39
C ARG A 95 -0.87 -12.91 -7.28
N ARG A 96 -0.55 -12.56 -8.53
CA ARG A 96 0.25 -13.41 -9.42
C ARG A 96 1.75 -13.42 -9.05
N LEU A 97 2.23 -12.38 -8.38
CA LEU A 97 3.63 -12.23 -8.01
C LEU A 97 3.96 -12.78 -6.61
N ASP A 98 2.95 -13.19 -5.84
CA ASP A 98 3.05 -13.65 -4.45
C ASP A 98 3.76 -12.67 -3.49
N ASP A 99 3.69 -11.36 -3.77
CA ASP A 99 4.11 -10.31 -2.83
C ASP A 99 3.03 -10.12 -1.76
N LYS A 100 3.11 -10.95 -0.72
CA LYS A 100 2.13 -11.00 0.38
C LYS A 100 2.06 -9.71 1.19
N LEU A 101 3.18 -8.98 1.31
CA LEU A 101 3.22 -7.75 2.09
C LEU A 101 2.43 -6.65 1.38
N LEU A 102 2.73 -6.44 0.09
CA LEU A 102 2.01 -5.49 -0.73
C LEU A 102 0.54 -5.88 -0.91
N LEU A 103 0.26 -7.18 -1.06
CA LEU A 103 -1.11 -7.68 -1.17
C LEU A 103 -1.94 -7.38 0.09
N GLY A 104 -1.34 -7.50 1.28
CA GLY A 104 -1.98 -7.13 2.54
C GLY A 104 -2.38 -5.64 2.58
N ASP A 105 -1.48 -4.75 2.17
CA ASP A 105 -1.73 -3.31 2.13
C ASP A 105 -2.82 -2.92 1.13
N ILE A 106 -2.80 -3.52 -0.07
CA ILE A 106 -3.80 -3.25 -1.11
C ILE A 106 -5.18 -3.74 -0.67
N ASN A 107 -5.29 -4.94 -0.09
CA ASN A 107 -6.56 -5.47 0.40
C ASN A 107 -7.12 -4.63 1.56
N LEU A 108 -6.24 -4.10 2.43
CA LEU A 108 -6.66 -3.18 3.50
C LEU A 108 -7.19 -1.86 2.93
N LEU A 109 -6.53 -1.30 1.90
CA LEU A 109 -7.03 -0.12 1.18
C LEU A 109 -8.39 -0.39 0.51
N GLU A 110 -8.56 -1.55 -0.13
CA GLU A 110 -9.81 -1.95 -0.75
C GLU A 110 -10.94 -2.11 0.29
N SER A 111 -10.65 -2.65 1.48
CA SER A 111 -11.60 -2.71 2.59
C SER A 111 -12.06 -1.32 3.03
N LYS A 112 -11.12 -0.38 3.20
CA LYS A 112 -11.42 1.02 3.57
C LYS A 112 -12.23 1.74 2.49
N LEU A 113 -11.93 1.49 1.22
CA LEU A 113 -12.67 2.05 0.10
C LEU A 113 -14.12 1.53 0.07
N HIS A 114 -14.32 0.21 0.20
CA HIS A 114 -15.65 -0.36 0.26
C HIS A 114 -16.44 0.09 1.49
N PHE A 115 -15.77 0.27 2.63
CA PHE A 115 -16.38 0.87 3.82
C PHE A 115 -16.86 2.30 3.57
N SER A 116 -16.04 3.12 2.89
CA SER A 116 -16.39 4.50 2.51
C SER A 116 -17.59 4.54 1.56
N LEU A 117 -17.72 3.54 0.69
CA LEU A 117 -18.87 3.33 -0.21
C LEU A 117 -20.08 2.67 0.47
N ARG A 118 -20.06 2.45 1.80
CA ARG A 118 -21.10 1.74 2.56
C ARG A 118 -21.39 0.31 2.06
N ASN A 119 -20.43 -0.32 1.40
CA ASN A 119 -20.53 -1.70 0.94
C ASN A 119 -19.86 -2.65 1.95
N LEU A 120 -20.56 -2.93 3.05
CA LEU A 120 -20.03 -3.74 4.15
C LEU A 120 -19.65 -5.17 3.75
N PRO A 121 -20.46 -5.92 2.96
CA PRO A 121 -20.11 -7.29 2.58
C PRO A 121 -18.77 -7.36 1.83
N LYS A 122 -18.53 -6.43 0.89
CA LYS A 122 -17.26 -6.38 0.17
C LYS A 122 -16.11 -5.88 1.05
N ALA A 123 -16.36 -4.90 1.92
CA ALA A 123 -15.35 -4.43 2.86
C ALA A 123 -14.84 -5.54 3.80
N LYS A 124 -15.75 -6.40 4.28
CA LYS A 124 -15.42 -7.58 5.09
C LYS A 124 -14.65 -8.62 4.28
N ALA A 125 -15.07 -8.90 3.05
CA ALA A 125 -14.37 -9.84 2.18
C ALA A 125 -12.91 -9.41 1.93
N ALA A 126 -12.69 -8.13 1.61
CA ALA A 126 -11.35 -7.56 1.44
C ALA A 126 -10.53 -7.59 2.73
N LEU A 127 -11.14 -7.29 3.89
CA LEU A 127 -10.46 -7.37 5.18
C LEU A 127 -10.04 -8.80 5.53
N THR A 128 -10.88 -9.80 5.26
CA THR A 128 -10.52 -11.21 5.44
C THR A 128 -9.29 -11.57 4.60
N ALA A 129 -9.25 -11.12 3.33
CA ALA A 129 -8.09 -11.33 2.47
C ALA A 129 -6.82 -10.63 3.03
N ALA A 130 -6.95 -9.41 3.55
CA ALA A 130 -5.85 -8.70 4.21
C ALA A 130 -5.33 -9.47 5.44
N ARG A 131 -6.22 -9.99 6.29
CA ARG A 131 -5.85 -10.81 7.46
C ARG A 131 -5.16 -12.10 7.07
N THR A 132 -5.64 -12.79 6.04
CA THR A 132 -4.99 -14.03 5.54
C THR A 132 -3.58 -13.74 5.06
N ALA A 133 -3.37 -12.66 4.30
CA ALA A 133 -2.04 -12.24 3.85
C ALA A 133 -1.13 -11.87 5.04
N ALA A 134 -1.67 -11.14 6.02
CA ALA A 134 -0.92 -10.71 7.20
C ALA A 134 -0.47 -11.88 8.09
N ASN A 135 -1.37 -12.84 8.33
CA ASN A 135 -1.08 -14.05 9.11
C ASN A 135 -0.04 -14.95 8.44
N ALA A 136 0.06 -14.91 7.11
CA ALA A 136 1.00 -15.76 6.37
C ALA A 136 2.47 -15.32 6.48
N ILE A 137 2.74 -14.05 6.82
CA ILE A 137 4.10 -13.48 6.80
C ILE A 137 4.53 -12.84 8.12
N HIS A 138 3.65 -12.75 9.13
CA HIS A 138 3.86 -11.96 10.35
C HIS A 138 4.22 -10.50 10.04
N VAL A 139 3.18 -9.71 9.77
CA VAL A 139 3.32 -8.29 9.42
C VAL A 139 3.85 -7.43 10.58
N PRO A 140 4.47 -6.27 10.29
CA PRO A 140 4.88 -5.32 11.31
C PRO A 140 3.71 -4.83 12.18
N PRO A 141 3.95 -4.41 13.45
CA PRO A 141 2.91 -3.93 14.35
C PRO A 141 2.06 -2.78 13.78
N ALA A 142 2.64 -1.92 12.94
CA ALA A 142 1.95 -0.82 12.27
C ALA A 142 0.80 -1.32 11.39
N GLN A 143 1.10 -2.33 10.57
CA GLN A 143 0.18 -2.88 9.60
C GLN A 143 -0.88 -3.72 10.31
N GLN A 144 -0.46 -4.50 11.32
CA GLN A 144 -1.38 -5.26 12.17
C GLN A 144 -2.39 -4.34 12.86
N GLY A 145 -1.91 -3.27 13.52
CA GLY A 145 -2.79 -2.29 14.16
C GLY A 145 -3.76 -1.62 13.18
N ALA A 146 -3.36 -1.38 11.93
CA ALA A 146 -4.24 -0.84 10.90
C ALA A 146 -5.33 -1.83 10.45
N ILE A 147 -5.02 -3.13 10.42
CA ILE A 147 -5.99 -4.21 10.15
C ILE A 147 -6.99 -4.34 11.30
N ASP A 148 -6.51 -4.29 12.54
CA ASP A 148 -7.36 -4.38 13.73
C ASP A 148 -8.27 -3.15 13.86
N LEU A 149 -7.77 -1.96 13.56
CA LEU A 149 -8.58 -0.75 13.49
C LEU A 149 -9.74 -0.87 12.48
N GLN A 150 -9.45 -1.38 11.27
CA GLN A 150 -10.47 -1.59 10.25
C GLN A 150 -11.47 -2.69 10.66
N SER A 151 -11.01 -3.71 11.37
CA SER A 151 -11.86 -4.75 11.97
C SER A 151 -12.83 -4.14 12.99
N GLY A 152 -12.33 -3.28 13.88
CA GLY A 152 -13.15 -2.57 14.85
C GLY A 152 -14.23 -1.70 14.20
N LEU A 153 -13.87 -0.93 13.16
CA LEU A 153 -14.82 -0.09 12.41
C LEU A 153 -15.97 -0.89 11.79
N LEU A 154 -15.66 -2.04 11.18
CA LEU A 154 -16.68 -2.88 10.56
C LEU A 154 -17.62 -3.52 11.60
N HIS A 155 -17.10 -4.00 12.74
CA HIS A 155 -17.95 -4.56 13.80
C HIS A 155 -18.80 -3.48 14.48
N ALA A 156 -18.27 -2.27 14.64
CA ALA A 156 -19.03 -1.14 15.17
C ALA A 156 -20.20 -0.76 14.27
N GLU A 157 -20.01 -0.78 12.95
CA GLU A 157 -21.08 -0.53 11.97
C GLU A 157 -22.17 -1.62 12.01
N GLU A 158 -21.79 -2.87 12.32
CA GLU A 158 -22.72 -3.98 12.55
C GLU A 158 -23.40 -3.96 13.93
N LYS A 159 -23.10 -2.94 14.76
CA LYS A 159 -23.59 -2.77 16.14
C LYS A 159 -23.07 -3.83 17.12
N ASP A 160 -22.01 -4.56 16.77
CA ASP A 160 -21.28 -5.42 17.70
C ASP A 160 -20.18 -4.63 18.40
N TYR A 161 -20.60 -3.79 19.33
CA TYR A 161 -19.68 -2.90 20.06
C TYR A 161 -18.74 -3.64 20.99
N LYS A 162 -19.11 -4.85 21.46
CA LYS A 162 -18.28 -5.65 22.35
C LYS A 162 -17.04 -6.15 21.61
N ILE A 163 -17.23 -6.73 20.44
CA ILE A 163 -16.12 -7.21 19.61
C ILE A 163 -15.34 -6.03 19.03
N ALA A 164 -16.03 -4.96 18.61
CA ALA A 164 -15.37 -3.76 18.11
C ALA A 164 -14.41 -3.14 19.13
N TYR A 165 -14.81 -3.06 20.41
CA TYR A 165 -13.96 -2.56 21.49
C TYR A 165 -12.66 -3.35 21.61
N SER A 166 -12.72 -4.68 21.58
CA SER A 166 -11.53 -5.54 21.65
C SER A 166 -10.56 -5.25 20.49
N TYR A 167 -11.06 -5.16 19.25
CA TYR A 167 -10.22 -4.81 18.11
C TYR A 167 -9.61 -3.41 18.20
N PHE A 168 -10.37 -2.42 18.69
CA PHE A 168 -9.83 -1.07 18.90
C PHE A 168 -8.75 -1.04 19.98
N PHE A 169 -8.89 -1.85 21.03
CA PHE A 169 -7.90 -1.96 22.09
C PHE A 169 -6.58 -2.57 21.57
N GLU A 170 -6.67 -3.67 20.81
CA GLU A 170 -5.50 -4.30 20.17
C GLU A 170 -4.79 -3.35 19.19
N ALA A 171 -5.57 -2.60 18.40
CA ALA A 171 -5.04 -1.59 17.50
C ALA A 171 -4.31 -0.48 18.27
N PHE A 172 -4.89 0.00 19.37
CA PHE A 172 -4.28 1.00 20.24
C PHE A 172 -2.96 0.51 20.84
N GLU A 173 -2.92 -0.71 21.39
CA GLU A 173 -1.67 -1.28 21.93
C GLU A 173 -0.60 -1.40 20.85
N SER A 174 -0.98 -1.85 19.65
CA SER A 174 -0.08 -1.99 18.52
C SER A 174 0.54 -0.65 18.13
N PHE A 175 -0.26 0.42 18.04
CA PHE A 175 0.25 1.75 17.73
C PHE A 175 1.07 2.37 18.87
N ASN A 176 0.68 2.16 20.12
CA ASN A 176 1.40 2.67 21.28
C ASN A 176 2.80 2.04 21.41
N LYS A 177 2.94 0.76 21.10
CA LYS A 177 4.24 0.07 21.05
C LYS A 177 5.20 0.68 20.02
N MET A 178 4.69 1.28 18.94
CA MET A 178 5.53 1.94 17.93
C MET A 178 5.96 3.36 18.31
N ASN A 179 5.14 4.09 19.06
CA ASN A 179 5.46 5.46 19.48
C ASN A 179 6.42 5.53 20.67
N LYS A 180 6.80 4.38 21.26
CA LYS A 180 7.91 4.29 22.20
C LYS A 180 9.23 4.17 21.44
N ILE A 181 9.68 5.29 20.86
CA ILE A 181 11.04 5.51 20.35
C ILE A 181 11.56 6.79 20.96
#